data_AF-A0A6P1KHB4-F1
#
_entry.id   AF-A0A6P1KHB4-F1
#
_cell.length_a   1.000
_cell.length_b   1.000
_cell.length_c   1.000
_cell.angle_alpha   90.00
_cell.angle_beta   90.00
_cell.angle_gamma   90.00
#
_symmetry.space_group_name_H-M   'P 1'
#
loop_
_entity.id
_entity.type
_entity.pdbx_description
1 polymer ?
#
loop_
_entity_poly.entity_id
_entity_poly.type
_entity_poly.pdbx_seq_one_letter_code
_entity_poly.pdbx_strand_id
1 'polypeptide(L)'
;MLTHPQIKYQRFTIEPFPTRTWCNNQLTTAPRWCSSDLRDGNQALINPMDTDKKLYLFNHLVAIGFKEIEVAFPSASETEPSRDCRRPKTLRQYPYEKQTIPNRS
;
A
#
# COMPACT_ATOMS: atom_id res chain seq x y z
N MET A 1 21.53 -0.46 32.23
CA MET A 1 20.24 -1.17 32.04
C MET A 1 19.19 -0.53 32.92
N LEU A 2 17.94 -0.40 32.47
CA LEU A 2 16.85 0.07 33.32
C LEU A 2 16.64 -0.93 34.47
N THR A 3 16.55 -0.44 35.70
CA THR A 3 16.37 -1.27 36.90
C THR A 3 14.95 -1.84 37.02
N HIS A 4 13.95 -1.13 36.49
CA HIS A 4 12.55 -1.55 36.48
C HIS A 4 11.92 -1.26 35.10
N PRO A 5 12.22 -2.06 34.06
CA PRO A 5 11.75 -1.80 32.69
C PRO A 5 10.22 -1.78 32.56
N GLN A 6 9.50 -2.44 33.47
CA GLN A 6 8.03 -2.50 33.52
C GLN A 6 7.36 -1.16 33.82
N ILE A 7 8.05 -0.22 34.48
CA ILE A 7 7.48 1.10 34.83
C ILE A 7 7.46 2.05 33.63
N LYS A 8 8.33 1.79 32.63
CA LYS A 8 8.51 2.68 31.47
C LYS A 8 7.26 2.76 30.57
N TYR A 9 6.47 1.69 30.50
CA TYR A 9 5.34 1.59 29.58
C TYR A 9 4.04 1.45 30.37
N GLN A 10 3.13 2.41 30.19
CA GLN A 10 1.81 2.36 30.78
C GLN A 10 0.89 1.44 29.97
N ARG A 11 -0.06 0.79 30.65
CA ARG A 11 -1.09 0.00 29.99
C ARG A 11 -1.96 0.91 29.11
N PHE A 12 -2.38 0.41 27.95
CA PHE A 12 -3.39 1.10 27.14
C PHE A 12 -4.74 1.11 27.87
N THR A 13 -5.42 2.27 27.90
CA THR A 13 -6.76 2.39 28.49
C THR A 13 -7.79 2.00 27.45
N ILE A 14 -8.58 0.97 27.76
CA ILE A 14 -9.65 0.51 26.87
C ILE A 14 -10.91 1.31 27.20
N GLU A 15 -11.34 2.17 26.28
CA GLU A 15 -12.62 2.84 26.38
C GLU A 15 -13.75 1.84 26.06
N PRO A 16 -14.76 1.70 26.95
CA PRO A 16 -15.86 0.78 26.69
C PRO A 16 -16.69 1.30 25.50
N PHE A 17 -16.89 0.43 24.51
CA PHE A 17 -17.81 0.67 23.39
C PHE A 17 -18.92 -0.41 23.42
N PRO A 18 -19.97 -0.23 24.26
CA PRO A 18 -20.97 -1.28 24.52
C PRO A 18 -21.78 -1.66 23.28
N THR A 19 -21.99 -0.71 22.36
CA THR A 19 -22.76 -0.88 21.12
C THR A 19 -21.91 -1.42 19.96
N ARG A 20 -20.77 -2.07 20.24
CA ARG A 20 -19.92 -2.68 19.21
C ARG A 20 -20.67 -3.77 18.43
N THR A 21 -20.70 -3.66 17.12
CA THR A 21 -21.35 -4.63 16.23
C THR A 21 -20.37 -5.50 15.44
N TRP A 22 -19.11 -5.08 15.32
CA TRP A 22 -18.10 -5.76 14.50
C TRP A 22 -17.82 -7.21 14.94
N CYS A 23 -17.98 -7.55 16.23
CA CYS A 23 -17.78 -8.92 16.72
C CYS A 23 -18.78 -9.94 16.13
N ASN A 24 -19.96 -9.47 15.72
CA ASN A 24 -21.03 -10.32 15.20
C ASN A 24 -21.13 -10.27 13.66
N ASN A 25 -20.33 -9.43 13.00
CA ASN A 25 -20.39 -9.23 11.56
C ASN A 25 -19.36 -10.12 10.85
N GLN A 26 -19.76 -10.74 9.74
CA GLN A 26 -18.85 -11.46 8.85
C GLN A 26 -18.55 -10.61 7.60
N LEU A 27 -17.29 -10.66 7.14
CA LEU A 27 -16.89 -9.98 5.91
C LEU A 27 -17.44 -10.74 4.70
N THR A 28 -18.35 -10.13 3.95
CA THR A 28 -19.01 -10.72 2.77
C THR A 28 -18.48 -10.20 1.44
N THR A 29 -17.78 -9.06 1.47
CA THR A 29 -17.27 -8.37 0.28
C THR A 29 -15.82 -7.96 0.50
N ALA A 30 -15.04 -7.91 -0.59
CA ALA A 30 -13.68 -7.43 -0.52
C ALA A 30 -13.66 -5.92 -0.25
N PRO A 31 -12.80 -5.43 0.66
CA PRO A 31 -12.64 -4.01 0.86
C PRO A 31 -11.97 -3.36 -0.35
N ARG A 32 -12.01 -2.02 -0.39
CA ARG A 32 -11.14 -1.26 -1.30
C ARG A 32 -9.71 -1.39 -0.81
N TRP A 33 -8.84 -1.88 -1.69
CA TRP A 33 -7.43 -2.06 -1.40
C TRP A 33 -6.63 -0.84 -1.85
N CYS A 34 -5.82 -0.31 -0.94
CA CYS A 34 -4.81 0.70 -1.22
C CYS A 34 -3.44 0.14 -0.81
N SER A 35 -2.50 0.08 -1.75
CA SER A 35 -1.13 -0.36 -1.48
C SER A 35 -0.25 0.84 -1.12
N SER A 36 0.45 0.78 0.01
CA SER A 36 1.40 1.80 0.48
C SER A 36 2.86 1.39 0.29
N ASP A 37 3.13 0.29 -0.42
CA ASP A 37 4.44 -0.34 -0.54
C ASP A 37 5.51 0.57 -1.15
N LEU A 38 5.15 1.39 -2.14
CA LEU A 38 6.10 2.30 -2.81
C LEU A 38 6.52 3.49 -1.95
N ARG A 39 5.74 3.83 -0.92
CA ARG A 39 6.01 4.94 -0.02
C ARG A 39 6.46 4.44 1.35
N ASP A 40 5.55 3.81 2.10
CA ASP A 40 5.79 3.43 3.50
C ASP A 40 6.70 2.21 3.58
N GLY A 41 6.44 1.23 2.70
CA GLY A 41 7.32 0.07 2.54
C GLY A 41 8.73 0.48 2.13
N ASN A 42 8.87 1.41 1.19
CA ASN A 42 10.16 1.93 0.76
C ASN A 42 10.94 2.64 1.89
N GLN A 43 10.23 3.36 2.77
CA GLN A 43 10.84 4.06 3.91
C GLN A 43 11.32 3.12 5.01
N ALA A 44 10.73 1.92 5.12
CA ALA A 44 11.14 0.91 6.10
C ALA A 44 12.40 0.13 5.69
N LEU A 45 12.87 0.26 4.44
CA LEU A 45 14.05 -0.46 3.94
C LEU A 45 15.34 0.22 4.38
N ILE A 46 16.33 -0.58 4.80
CA ILE A 46 17.70 -0.11 5.08
C ILE A 46 18.31 0.54 3.83
N ASN A 47 18.12 -0.11 2.68
CA ASN A 47 18.53 0.39 1.37
C ASN A 47 17.26 0.73 0.57
N PRO A 48 16.97 2.00 0.30
CA PRO A 48 15.77 2.40 -0.43
C PRO A 48 15.76 1.83 -1.85
N MET A 49 14.56 1.63 -2.40
CA MET A 49 14.38 1.16 -3.77
C MET A 49 14.87 2.20 -4.77
N ASP A 50 15.64 1.72 -5.74
CA ASP A 50 15.97 2.47 -6.95
C ASP A 50 14.75 2.58 -7.88
N THR A 51 14.81 3.52 -8.82
CA THR A 51 13.74 3.85 -9.75
C THR A 51 13.22 2.63 -10.53
N ASP A 52 14.11 1.75 -10.98
CA ASP A 52 13.74 0.55 -11.74
C ASP A 52 12.96 -0.46 -10.88
N LYS A 53 13.34 -0.61 -9.60
CA LYS A 53 12.64 -1.49 -8.65
C LYS A 53 11.26 -0.94 -8.31
N LYS A 54 11.14 0.38 -8.15
CA LYS A 54 9.85 1.06 -7.94
C LYS A 54 8.92 0.85 -9.13
N LEU A 55 9.41 1.02 -10.36
CA LEU A 55 8.62 0.79 -11.58
C LEU A 55 8.20 -0.67 -11.72
N TYR A 56 9.11 -1.62 -11.42
CA TYR A 56 8.78 -3.05 -11.41
C TYR A 56 7.65 -3.35 -10.43
N LEU A 57 7.76 -2.89 -9.18
CA LEU A 57 6.75 -3.10 -8.15
C LEU A 57 5.42 -2.43 -8.51
N PHE A 58 5.44 -1.21 -9.04
CA PHE A 58 4.25 -0.51 -9.52
C PHE A 58 3.51 -1.33 -10.59
N ASN A 59 4.22 -1.78 -11.62
CA ASN A 59 3.63 -2.59 -12.69
C ASN A 59 3.06 -3.91 -12.15
N HIS A 60 3.73 -4.51 -11.16
CA HIS A 60 3.27 -5.74 -10.53
C HIS A 60 1.97 -5.53 -9.74
N LEU A 61 1.87 -4.45 -8.95
CA LEU A 61 0.65 -4.08 -8.21
C LEU A 61 -0.53 -3.80 -9.16
N VAL A 62 -0.26 -3.11 -10.27
CA VAL A 62 -1.26 -2.88 -11.32
C VAL A 62 -1.72 -4.20 -11.95
N ALA A 63 -0.80 -5.14 -12.21
CA ALA A 63 -1.12 -6.45 -12.76
C ALA A 63 -1.95 -7.32 -11.82
N ILE A 64 -1.71 -7.23 -10.50
CA ILE A 64 -2.53 -7.91 -9.47
C ILE A 64 -3.96 -7.33 -9.42
N GLY A 65 -4.14 -6.07 -9.82
CA GLY A 65 -5.44 -5.42 -9.93
C GLY A 65 -5.71 -4.35 -8.87
N PHE A 66 -4.69 -3.89 -8.14
CA PHE A 66 -4.82 -2.76 -7.23
C PHE A 66 -5.30 -1.51 -7.99
N LYS A 67 -6.26 -0.79 -7.41
CA LYS A 67 -6.84 0.42 -7.99
C LYS A 67 -6.32 1.69 -7.33
N GLU A 68 -5.82 1.58 -6.11
CA GLU A 68 -5.26 2.67 -5.33
C GLU A 68 -3.84 2.27 -4.89
N ILE A 69 -2.85 3.10 -5.21
CA ILE A 69 -1.44 2.88 -4.90
C ILE A 69 -0.84 4.22 -4.45
N GLU A 70 -0.28 4.27 -3.25
CA GLU A 70 0.46 5.43 -2.74
C GLU A 70 1.88 5.43 -3.33
N VAL A 71 2.12 6.30 -4.32
CA VAL A 71 3.36 6.27 -5.12
C VAL A 71 4.50 7.05 -4.48
N ALA A 72 4.23 8.21 -3.86
CA ALA A 72 5.29 9.07 -3.33
C ALA A 72 4.76 10.09 -2.31
N PHE A 73 5.69 10.69 -1.55
CA PHE A 73 5.45 11.85 -0.69
C PHE A 73 6.19 13.09 -1.27
N PRO A 74 5.57 13.83 -2.21
CA PRO A 74 6.28 14.79 -3.06
C PRO A 74 6.78 16.05 -2.33
N SER A 75 6.35 16.29 -1.09
CA SER A 75 6.72 17.48 -0.32
C SER A 75 7.94 17.31 0.59
N ALA A 76 8.46 16.09 0.80
CA ALA A 76 9.56 15.86 1.75
C ALA A 76 10.72 15.00 1.24
N SER A 77 10.75 14.64 -0.04
CA SER A 77 11.88 13.88 -0.61
C SER A 77 12.35 14.47 -1.93
N GLU A 78 13.55 15.05 -1.92
CA GLU A 78 14.24 15.52 -3.14
C GLU A 78 14.66 14.34 -4.05
N THR A 79 14.82 13.14 -3.49
CA THR A 79 15.27 11.93 -4.20
C THR A 79 14.12 11.15 -4.83
N GLU A 80 12.86 11.43 -4.47
CA GLU A 80 11.70 10.95 -5.24
C GLU A 80 11.62 11.81 -6.50
N PRO A 81 12.00 11.31 -7.69
CA PRO A 81 12.04 12.16 -8.85
C PRO A 81 10.61 12.56 -9.17
N SER A 82 10.32 13.82 -8.91
CA SER A 82 9.17 14.61 -9.39
C SER A 82 8.88 14.48 -10.90
N ARG A 83 9.58 13.62 -11.64
CA ARG A 83 9.28 13.22 -13.02
C ARG A 83 8.17 12.16 -13.12
N ASP A 84 8.02 11.24 -12.16
CA ASP A 84 6.99 10.18 -12.28
C ASP A 84 5.60 10.70 -11.86
N CYS A 85 5.52 11.57 -10.84
CA CYS A 85 4.26 12.25 -10.48
C CYS A 85 3.83 13.35 -11.48
N ARG A 86 4.74 13.83 -12.35
CA ARG A 86 4.46 14.90 -13.34
C ARG A 86 4.28 14.40 -14.77
N ARG A 87 4.38 13.09 -15.03
CA ARG A 87 3.96 12.54 -16.33
C ARG A 87 2.48 12.20 -16.27
N PRO A 88 1.61 12.84 -17.08
CA PRO A 88 0.30 12.28 -17.33
C PRO A 88 0.51 11.01 -18.15
N LYS A 89 0.70 9.86 -17.48
CA LYS A 89 0.55 8.57 -18.12
C LYS A 89 -0.95 8.42 -18.36
N THR A 90 -1.42 8.89 -19.51
CA THR A 90 -2.72 8.49 -20.04
C THR A 90 -2.78 6.97 -19.95
N LEU A 91 -3.76 6.44 -19.21
CA LEU A 91 -4.09 5.01 -19.06
C LEU A 91 -4.31 4.25 -20.40
N ARG A 92 -4.05 4.89 -21.55
CA ARG A 92 -4.27 4.43 -22.92
C ARG A 92 -3.08 3.71 -23.56
N GLN A 93 -1.91 3.63 -22.91
CA GLN A 93 -0.70 3.09 -23.56
C GLN A 93 -0.34 1.64 -23.23
N TYR A 94 -1.09 0.98 -22.35
CA TYR A 94 -0.95 -0.47 -22.17
C TYR A 94 -1.91 -1.17 -23.14
N PRO A 95 -1.42 -2.00 -24.08
CA PRO A 95 -2.30 -2.78 -24.93
C PRO A 95 -3.05 -3.77 -24.05
N TYR A 96 -4.35 -3.53 -23.87
CA TYR A 96 -5.28 -4.49 -23.30
C TYR A 96 -5.55 -5.54 -24.38
N GLU A 97 -4.58 -6.42 -24.63
CA GLU A 97 -4.81 -7.61 -25.42
C GLU A 97 -5.78 -8.50 -24.64
N LYS A 98 -7.01 -8.58 -25.14
CA LYS A 98 -8.03 -9.51 -24.66
C LYS A 98 -7.53 -10.93 -24.90
N GLN A 99 -6.80 -11.49 -23.95
CA GLN A 99 -6.63 -12.94 -23.87
C GLN A 99 -7.98 -13.52 -23.45
N THR A 100 -8.77 -13.92 -24.45
CA THR A 100 -9.91 -14.81 -24.29
C THR A 100 -9.43 -16.08 -23.61
N ILE A 101 -9.78 -16.25 -22.33
CA ILE A 101 -9.65 -17.52 -21.62
C ILE A 101 -10.65 -18.49 -22.27
N PRO A 102 -10.24 -19.65 -22.79
CA PRO A 102 -11.19 -20.63 -23.28
C PRO A 102 -12.00 -21.17 -22.11
N ASN A 103 -13.33 -21.09 -22.21
CA ASN A 103 -14.25 -21.78 -21.32
C ASN A 103 -13.91 -23.27 -21.30
N ARG A 104 -13.48 -23.77 -20.14
CA ARG A 104 -13.37 -25.20 -19.89
C ARG A 104 -14.77 -25.71 -19.56
N SER A 105 -15.33 -26.47 -20.48
CA SER A 105 -16.45 -27.41 -20.26
C SER A 105 -16.08 -28.48 -19.25
#